data_AF-A0A3N7IIN6-F1
#
_entry.id   AF-A0A3N7IIN6-F1
#
_cell.length_a   1.000
_cell.length_b   1.000
_cell.length_c   1.000
_cell.angle_alpha   90.00
_cell.angle_beta   90.00
_cell.angle_gamma   90.00
#
_symmetry.space_group_name_H-M   'P 1'
#
loop_
_entity.id
_entity.type
_entity.pdbx_description
1 polymer ?
#
loop_
_entity_poly.entity_id
_entity_poly.type
_entity_poly.pdbx_seq_one_letter_code
_entity_poly.pdbx_strand_id
1 'polypeptide(L)' 'MEYEFNDIPIEIDGEVHAVTYRYTETDKYGQAYHIISEGKELIVDKDLKELESTFPGDWKQPAIDRLVALLAQQK' A
#
# COMPACT_ATOMS: atom_id res chain seq x y z
N MET A 1 6.99 -0.57 15.47
CA MET A 1 5.63 -0.01 15.54
C MET A 1 4.87 -0.50 14.32
N GLU A 2 3.62 -0.94 14.50
CA GLU A 2 2.81 -1.49 13.41
C GLU A 2 1.59 -0.59 13.21
N TYR A 3 1.34 -0.18 11.97
CA TYR A 3 0.13 0.55 11.57
C TYR A 3 -0.61 -0.28 10.55
N GLU A 4 -1.93 -0.40 10.70
CA GLU A 4 -2.78 -1.12 9.75
C GLU A 4 -4.03 -0.30 9.41
N PHE A 5 -4.33 -0.21 8.12
CA PHE A 5 -5.51 0.42 7.56
C PHE A 5 -6.21 -0.60 6.68
N ASN A 6 -7.36 -1.09 7.13
CA ASN A 6 -8.12 -2.12 6.42
C ASN A 6 -9.24 -1.52 5.57
N ASP A 7 -9.61 -2.23 4.50
CA ASP A 7 -10.75 -1.93 3.64
C ASP A 7 -10.78 -0.48 3.11
N ILE A 8 -9.60 0.05 2.77
CA ILE A 8 -9.49 1.39 2.22
C ILE A 8 -9.94 1.36 0.75
N PRO A 9 -10.98 2.13 0.39
CA PRO A 9 -11.43 2.19 -0.98
C PRO A 9 -10.42 2.98 -1.83
N ILE A 10 -10.08 2.42 -2.98
CA ILE A 10 -9.38 3.10 -4.08
C ILE A 10 -10.17 2.92 -5.36
N GLU A 11 -10.22 3.96 -6.18
CA GLU A 11 -10.83 3.90 -7.51
C GLU A 11 -9.75 3.66 -8.55
N ILE A 12 -9.90 2.61 -9.35
CA ILE A 12 -9.01 2.25 -10.46
C ILE A 12 -9.87 1.96 -11.67
N ASP A 13 -9.62 2.65 -12.77
CA ASP A 13 -10.37 2.50 -14.04
C ASP A 13 -11.91 2.60 -13.89
N GLY A 14 -12.38 3.35 -12.89
CA GLY A 14 -13.81 3.53 -12.59
C GLY A 14 -14.43 2.42 -11.73
N GLU A 15 -13.65 1.45 -11.27
CA GLU A 15 -14.06 0.43 -10.31
C GLU A 15 -13.44 0.72 -8.92
N VAL A 16 -14.21 0.44 -7.87
CA VAL A 16 -13.75 0.63 -6.49
C VAL A 16 -13.24 -0.69 -5.95
N HIS A 17 -11.97 -0.71 -5.56
CA HIS A 17 -11.30 -1.85 -4.93
C HIS A 17 -10.95 -1.55 -3.48
N ALA A 18 -11.08 -2.56 -2.62
CA ALA A 18 -10.71 -2.47 -1.22
C ALA A 18 -9.25 -2.88 -1.02
N VAL A 19 -8.47 -2.04 -0.35
CA VAL A 19 -7.04 -2.26 -0.13
C VAL A 19 -6.71 -2.17 1.36
N THR A 20 -5.89 -3.10 1.82
CA THR A 20 -5.30 -3.06 3.15
C THR A 20 -3.88 -2.53 3.06
N TYR A 21 -3.56 -1.55 3.89
CA TYR A 21 -2.21 -1.02 4.07
C TYR A 21 -1.65 -1.44 5.43
N ARG A 22 -0.46 -2.00 5.47
CA ARG A 22 0.25 -2.34 6.70
C ARG A 22 1.65 -1.73 6.70
N TYR A 23 2.09 -1.18 7.81
CA TYR A 23 3.46 -0.72 8.02
C TYR A 23 4.15 -1.57 9.07
N THR A 24 5.36 -2.03 8.77
CA THR A 24 6.16 -2.83 9.69
C THR A 24 7.61 -2.34 9.69
N GLU A 25 8.15 -2.04 10.87
CA GLU A 25 9.53 -1.54 11.02
C GLU A 25 10.61 -2.64 11.01
N THR A 26 10.19 -3.89 11.18
CA THR A 26 11.07 -5.06 11.36
C THR A 26 10.88 -6.10 10.27
N ASP A 27 10.55 -5.68 9.05
CA ASP A 27 10.37 -6.58 7.91
C ASP A 27 11.74 -7.02 7.31
N LYS A 28 11.74 -8.01 6.40
CA LYS A 28 12.93 -8.42 5.61
C LYS A 28 13.62 -7.24 4.92
N TYR A 29 12.86 -6.18 4.61
CA TYR A 29 13.35 -4.97 3.97
C TYR A 29 13.61 -3.81 4.95
N GLY A 30 13.52 -4.05 6.26
CA GLY A 30 13.56 -3.00 7.29
C GLY A 30 12.19 -2.36 7.49
N GLN A 31 12.08 -1.06 7.22
CA GLN A 31 10.82 -0.31 7.28
C GLN A 31 10.12 -0.39 5.92
N ALA A 32 9.02 -1.15 5.86
CA ALA A 32 8.25 -1.38 4.64
C ALA A 32 6.76 -1.18 4.86
N TYR A 33 6.08 -0.79 3.77
CA TYR A 33 4.62 -0.78 3.68
C TYR A 33 4.15 -1.90 2.76
N HIS A 34 3.18 -2.66 3.22
CA HIS A 34 2.48 -3.68 2.46
C HIS A 34 1.12 -3.14 2.03
N ILE A 35 0.81 -3.32 0.76
CA ILE A 35 -0.42 -2.91 0.13
C ILE A 35 -1.04 -4.18 -0.43
N ILE A 36 -2.19 -4.58 0.09
CA ILE A 36 -2.80 -5.89 -0.21
C ILE A 36 -4.21 -5.66 -0.74
N SER A 37 -4.53 -6.27 -1.88
CA SER A 37 -5.88 -6.26 -2.44
C SER A 37 -6.13 -7.48 -3.30
N GLU A 38 -7.26 -8.15 -3.11
CA GLU A 38 -7.67 -9.32 -3.91
C GLU A 38 -6.60 -10.44 -3.99
N GLY A 39 -5.85 -10.66 -2.91
CA GLY A 39 -4.76 -11.64 -2.87
C GLY A 39 -3.49 -11.23 -3.62
N LYS A 40 -3.45 -10.02 -4.17
CA LYS A 40 -2.25 -9.38 -4.71
C LYS A 40 -1.57 -8.58 -3.60
N GLU A 41 -0.27 -8.40 -3.70
CA GLU A 41 0.55 -7.63 -2.76
C GLU A 41 1.49 -6.68 -3.50
N LEU A 42 1.69 -5.48 -2.96
CA LEU A 42 2.73 -4.54 -3.33
C LEU A 42 3.45 -4.13 -2.06
N ILE A 43 4.76 -4.37 -2.03
CA ILE A 43 5.65 -4.02 -0.94
C ILE A 43 6.52 -2.86 -1.39
N VAL A 44 6.49 -1.77 -0.64
CA VAL A 44 7.34 -0.59 -0.87
C VAL A 44 8.16 -0.26 0.36
N ASP A 45 9.36 0.28 0.17
CA ASP A 45 10.15 0.80 1.28
C ASP A 45 9.51 2.09 1.85
N LYS A 46 10.11 2.61 2.92
CA LYS A 46 9.68 3.88 3.51
C LYS A 46 9.76 5.09 2.55
N ASP A 47 10.62 5.00 1.53
CA ASP A 47 10.81 6.02 0.49
C ASP A 47 9.88 5.76 -0.72
N LEU A 48 8.92 4.83 -0.57
CA LEU A 48 7.92 4.42 -1.55
C LEU A 48 8.53 3.81 -2.83
N LYS A 49 9.72 3.23 -2.73
CA LYS A 49 10.31 2.46 -3.83
C LYS A 49 9.76 1.05 -3.80
N GLU A 50 9.30 0.57 -4.95
CA GLU A 50 8.85 -0.80 -5.11
C GLU A 50 9.99 -1.78 -4.78
N LEU A 51 9.72 -2.67 -3.85
CA LEU A 51 10.61 -3.76 -3.45
C LEU A 51 10.14 -5.09 -4.06
N GLU A 52 8.82 -5.30 -4.10
CA GLU A 52 8.19 -6.52 -4.63
C GLU A 52 6.72 -6.22 -4.97
N SER A 53 6.18 -6.77 -6.05
CA SER A 53 4.77 -6.53 -6.41
C SER A 53 4.18 -7.62 -7.30
N THR A 54 2.93 -7.97 -7.03
CA THR A 54 2.04 -8.77 -7.88
C THR A 54 0.84 -7.97 -8.39
N PHE A 55 0.79 -6.66 -8.11
CA PHE A 55 -0.26 -5.77 -8.60
C PHE A 55 -0.13 -5.53 -10.12
N PRO A 56 -1.25 -5.35 -10.85
CA PRO A 56 -1.25 -4.77 -12.19
C PRO A 56 -0.57 -3.39 -12.18
N GLY A 57 0.08 -3.01 -13.28
CA GLY A 57 0.82 -1.74 -13.35
C GLY A 57 -0.07 -0.51 -13.08
N ASP A 58 -1.30 -0.58 -13.59
CA ASP A 58 -2.41 0.35 -13.41
C ASP A 58 -2.85 0.52 -11.93
N TRP A 59 -2.64 -0.48 -11.08
CA TRP A 59 -3.00 -0.42 -9.66
C TRP A 59 -1.90 0.14 -8.77
N LYS A 60 -0.64 0.08 -9.22
CA LYS A 60 0.52 0.43 -8.37
C LYS A 60 0.50 1.88 -7.93
N GLN A 61 0.37 2.81 -8.88
CA GLN A 61 0.42 4.24 -8.57
C GLN A 61 -0.79 4.68 -7.73
N PRO A 62 -2.05 4.33 -8.07
CA PRO A 62 -3.21 4.68 -7.25
C PRO A 62 -3.12 4.17 -5.81
N ALA A 63 -2.60 2.95 -5.60
CA ALA A 63 -2.47 2.40 -4.26
C ALA A 63 -1.37 3.11 -3.45
N ILE A 64 -0.23 3.44 -4.06
CA ILE A 64 0.82 4.25 -3.42
C ILE A 64 0.30 5.65 -3.09
N ASP A 65 -0.39 6.32 -4.02
CA ASP A 65 -0.95 7.65 -3.81
C ASP A 65 -1.94 7.68 -2.64
N ARG A 66 -2.76 6.62 -2.52
CA ARG A 66 -3.69 6.48 -1.39
C ARG A 66 -2.96 6.28 -0.07
N LEU A 67 -1.91 5.45 -0.03
CA LEU A 67 -1.08 5.27 1.15
C LEU A 67 -0.47 6.62 1.59
N VAL A 68 0.09 7.38 0.64
CA VAL A 68 0.66 8.71 0.91
C VAL A 68 -0.38 9.64 1.54
N ALA A 69 -1.60 9.66 1.00
CA ALA A 69 -2.68 10.47 1.53
C ALA A 69 -3.10 10.07 2.95
N LEU A 70 -3.07 8.77 3.29
CA LEU A 70 -3.37 8.29 4.64
C LEU A 70 -2.28 8.67 5.64
N LEU A 71 -1.01 8.51 5.27
CA LEU A 71 0.13 8.87 6.11
C LEU A 71 0.19 10.37 6.38
N ALA A 72 -0.21 11.20 5.41
CA ALA A 72 -0.29 12.65 5.58
C ALA A 72 -1.34 13.09 6.63
N GLN A 73 -2.39 12.29 6.84
CA GLN A 73 -3.45 12.57 7.83
C GLN A 73 -3.08 12.11 9.25
N GLN A 74 -2.07 11.27 9.39
CA GLN A 74 -1.58 10.74 10.67
C GLN A 74 -0.50 11.63 11.31
N LYS A 75 -0.03 12.67 10.61
CA LYS A 75 0.92 13.67 11.11
C LYS A 75 0.20 14.89 11.65
#